data_AF-A0A826JCX1-F1
#
_entry.id   AF-A0A826JCX1-F1
#
_cell.length_a   1.000
_cell.length_b   1.000
_cell.length_c   1.000
_cell.angle_alpha   90.00
_cell.angle_beta   90.00
_cell.angle_gamma   90.00
#
_symmetry.space_group_name_H-M   'P 1'
#
loop_
_entity.id
_entity.type
_entity.pdbx_description
1 polymer ?
#
loop_
_entity_poly.entity_id
_entity_poly.type
_entity_poly.pdbx_seq_one_letter_code
_entity_poly.pdbx_strand_id
1 'polypeptide(L)' 'MSRKSIGISNERYLKIERAAVDITAKTGKVTKWSEIVNYLIDEYLNDAKQDMISKNEITQKK' A
#
# COMPACT_ATOMS: atom_id res chain seq x y z
N MET A 1 -5.98 -0.49 22.00
CA MET A 1 -5.76 -1.00 20.63
C MET A 1 -4.38 -1.62 20.54
N SER A 2 -4.28 -2.88 20.13
CA SER A 2 -2.98 -3.52 19.88
C SER A 2 -2.44 -3.04 18.54
N ARG A 3 -1.20 -2.53 18.51
CA ARG A 3 -0.52 -2.17 17.26
C ARG A 3 0.14 -3.42 16.68
N LYS A 4 -0.01 -3.63 15.38
CA LYS A 4 0.72 -4.65 14.63
C LYS A 4 1.79 -3.97 13.77
N SER A 5 2.98 -4.56 13.70
CA SER A 5 4.05 -4.11 12.81
C SER A 5 4.12 -5.01 11.58
N ILE A 6 4.38 -4.41 10.43
CA ILE A 6 4.66 -5.11 9.19
C ILE A 6 6.11 -4.83 8.79
N GLY A 7 6.84 -5.88 8.43
CA GLY A 7 8.18 -5.74 7.86
C GLY A 7 8.11 -5.24 6.42
N ILE A 8 8.81 -4.15 6.13
CA ILE A 8 8.89 -3.57 4.77
C ILE A 8 10.36 -3.58 4.35
N SER A 9 10.64 -4.13 3.16
CA SER A 9 12.00 -4.09 2.61
C SER A 9 12.38 -2.66 2.20
N ASN A 10 13.68 -2.34 2.23
CA ASN A 10 14.18 -1.03 1.84
C ASN A 10 13.72 -0.59 0.45
N GLU A 11 13.61 -1.53 -0.51
CA GLU A 11 13.13 -1.22 -1.85
C GLU A 11 11.66 -0.78 -1.87
N ARG A 12 10.78 -1.46 -1.12
CA ARG A 12 9.38 -1.08 -1.01
C ARG A 12 9.24 0.25 -0.28
N TYR A 13 9.99 0.44 0.80
CA TYR A 13 10.03 1.69 1.54
C TYR A 13 10.40 2.85 0.60
N LEU A 14 11.46 2.72 -0.19
CA LEU A 14 11.92 3.78 -1.10
C LEU A 14 10.88 4.12 -2.18
N LYS A 15 10.13 3.12 -2.69
CA LYS A 15 9.03 3.36 -3.64
C LYS A 15 7.91 4.19 -3.01
N ILE A 16 7.53 3.87 -1.78
CA ILE A 16 6.48 4.61 -1.06
C ILE A 16 6.97 6.02 -0.72
N GLU A 17 8.23 6.15 -0.29
CA GLU A 17 8.82 7.45 0.04
C GLU A 17 8.86 8.38 -1.18
N ARG A 18 9.23 7.86 -2.36
CA ARG A 18 9.18 8.64 -3.62
C ARG A 18 7.77 9.10 -3.95
N ALA A 19 6.77 8.22 -3.80
CA ALA A 19 5.37 8.60 -4.00
C ALA A 19 4.94 9.69 -3.01
N ALA A 20 5.41 9.64 -1.75
CA ALA A 20 5.14 10.66 -0.76
C ALA A 20 5.75 12.03 -1.12
N VAL A 21 6.98 12.03 -1.64
CA VAL A 21 7.62 13.23 -2.18
C VAL A 21 6.83 13.79 -3.37
N ASP A 22 6.41 12.94 -4.30
CA ASP A 22 5.63 13.38 -5.47
C ASP A 22 4.27 13.97 -5.08
N ILE A 23 3.57 13.36 -4.13
CA ILE A 23 2.31 13.89 -3.59
C ILE A 23 2.57 15.24 -2.92
N THR A 24 3.63 15.35 -2.11
CA THR A 24 3.99 16.59 -1.42
C THR A 24 4.31 17.70 -2.43
N ALA A 25 5.07 17.40 -3.47
CA ALA A 25 5.43 18.35 -4.53
C ALA A 25 4.19 18.86 -5.28
N LYS A 26 3.20 18.00 -5.53
CA LYS A 26 1.97 18.35 -6.27
C LYS A 26 0.91 19.05 -5.41
N THR A 27 0.81 18.68 -4.14
CA THR A 27 -0.27 19.16 -3.25
C THR A 27 0.19 20.29 -2.32
N GLY A 28 1.50 20.50 -2.18
CA GLY A 28 2.09 21.41 -1.19
C GLY A 28 1.97 20.93 0.26
N LYS A 29 1.38 19.75 0.50
CA LYS A 29 1.20 19.18 1.84
C LYS A 29 2.20 18.05 2.07
N VAL A 30 2.99 18.18 3.13
CA VAL A 30 3.94 17.15 3.54
C VAL A 30 3.20 15.85 3.82
N THR A 31 3.46 14.85 2.99
CA THR A 31 2.88 13.51 3.09
C THR A 31 3.96 12.54 3.56
N LYS A 32 3.65 11.71 4.55
CA LYS A 32 4.55 10.67 5.06
C LYS A 32 4.23 9.32 4.43
N TRP A 33 5.25 8.47 4.27
CA TRP A 33 5.07 7.12 3.75
C TRP A 33 4.02 6.30 4.53
N SER A 34 3.93 6.50 5.85
CA SER A 34 2.96 5.79 6.71
C SER A 34 1.51 6.20 6.41
N GLU A 35 1.28 7.46 6.03
CA GLU A 35 -0.05 7.94 5.63
C GLU A 35 -0.50 7.28 4.35
N ILE A 36 0.41 7.13 3.38
CA ILE A 36 0.13 6.38 2.14
C ILE A 36 -0.21 4.93 2.46
N VAL A 37 0.56 4.27 3.33
CA VAL A 37 0.29 2.87 3.69
C VAL A 37 -1.08 2.72 4.37
N ASN A 38 -1.43 3.63 5.28
CA ASN A 38 -2.75 3.60 5.91
C ASN A 38 -3.86 3.83 4.88
N TYR A 39 -3.70 4.82 3.98
CA TYR A 39 -4.66 5.07 2.90
C TYR A 39 -4.85 3.84 2.00
N LEU A 40 -3.77 3.13 1.66
CA LEU A 40 -3.85 1.89 0.90
C LEU A 40 -4.66 0.80 1.62
N ILE A 41 -4.52 0.71 2.94
CA ILE A 41 -5.28 -0.25 3.73
C ILE A 41 -6.75 0.17 3.83
N ASP A 42 -7.03 1.44 4.10
CA ASP A 42 -8.39 1.90 4.35
C ASP A 42 -9.23 1.93 3.06
N GLU A 43 -8.64 2.39 1.95
CA GLU A 43 -9.37 2.59 0.68
C GLU A 43 -9.27 1.39 -0.28
N TYR A 44 -8.13 0.69 -0.30
CA TYR A 44 -7.86 -0.34 -1.32
C TYR A 44 -7.83 -1.78 -0.78
N LEU A 45 -8.15 -2.02 0.50
CA LEU A 45 -8.18 -3.39 1.05
C LEU A 45 -9.17 -4.31 0.34
N ASN A 46 -10.35 -3.79 -0.03
CA ASN A 46 -11.36 -4.61 -0.70
C ASN A 46 -10.92 -5.02 -2.10
N ASP A 47 -10.32 -4.12 -2.86
CA ASP A 47 -9.80 -4.40 -4.19
C ASP A 47 -8.67 -5.41 -4.11
N ALA A 48 -7.71 -5.20 -3.20
CA ALA A 48 -6.62 -6.14 -2.95
C ALA A 48 -7.12 -7.54 -2.59
N LYS A 49 -8.17 -7.63 -1.76
CA LYS A 49 -8.81 -8.91 -1.40
C LYS A 49 -9.41 -9.60 -2.64
N GLN A 50 -10.15 -8.88 -3.47
CA GLN A 50 -10.77 -9.47 -4.66
C GLN A 50 -9.74 -9.93 -5.69
N ASP A 51 -8.69 -9.16 -5.90
CA ASP A 51 -7.58 -9.51 -6.79
C ASP A 51 -6.86 -10.78 -6.31
N MET A 52 -6.64 -10.91 -5.00
CA MET A 52 -6.02 -12.10 -4.41
C MET A 52 -6.89 -13.34 -4.55
N ILE A 53 -8.21 -13.23 -4.35
CA ILE A 53 -9.16 -14.33 -4.57
C ILE A 53 -9.12 -14.75 -6.05
N SER A 54 -9.31 -13.79 -6.95
CA SER A 54 -9.35 -14.03 -8.39
C SER A 54 -8.07 -14.70 -8.90
N LYS A 55 -6.90 -14.25 -8.44
CA LYS A 55 -5.61 -14.84 -8.81
C LYS A 55 -5.49 -16.29 -8.38
N ASN A 56 -5.99 -16.63 -7.20
CA ASN A 56 -5.94 -18.00 -6.69
C ASN A 56 -6.91 -18.92 -7.43
N GLU A 57 -8.11 -18.43 -7.79
CA GLU A 57 -9.07 -19.20 -8.59
C GLU A 57 -8.56 -19.49 -10.01
N ILE A 58 -7.89 -18.52 -10.65
CA ILE A 58 -7.25 -18.71 -11.95
C ILE A 58 -6.15 -19.78 -11.87
N THR A 59 -5.42 -19.83 -10.75
CA THR A 59 -4.31 -20.77 -10.56
C THR A 59 -4.82 -22.21 -10.31
N GLN A 60 -6.01 -22.38 -9.74
CA GLN A 60 -6.61 -23.71 -9.48
C GLN A 60 -7.32 -24.32 -10.71
N LYS A 61 -7.61 -23.52 -11.75
CA LYS A 61 -8.24 -23.99 -13.00
C LYS A 61 -7.23 -24.39 -14.09
N LYS A 62 -5.93 -24.37 -13.78
CA LYS A 62 -4.84 -24.82 -14.65
C LYS A 62 -4.28 -26.14 -14.15
#